data_AF-A0A2S5D2V9-F1
#
_entry.id   AF-A0A2S5D2V9-F1
#
_cell.length_a   1.000
_cell.length_b   1.000
_cell.length_c   1.000
_cell.angle_alpha   90.00
_cell.angle_beta   90.00
_cell.angle_gamma   90.00
#
_symmetry.space_group_name_H-M   'P 1'
#
loop_
_entity.id
_entity.type
_entity.pdbx_description
1 polymer ?
#
loop_
_entity_poly.entity_id
_entity_poly.type
_entity_poly.pdbx_seq_one_letter_code
_entity_poly.pdbx_strand_id
1 'polypeptide(L)'
;MDKQLVEWIIRFQRDQDIEALAHLKSYCYNIIETLIGEFTAKYGEEAGALLRLKWDKRFSFIFTKYQVHVGLPLDTFVQNTYRFYFIQVLKKAGYL
;
A
#
# COMPACT_ATOMS: atom_id res chain seq x y z
N MET A 1 3.71 13.24 11.91
CA MET A 1 2.71 12.72 10.96
C MET A 1 1.63 13.78 10.78
N ASP A 2 1.14 13.97 9.56
CA ASP A 2 0.08 14.93 9.26
C ASP A 2 -1.19 14.61 10.07
N LYS A 3 -1.81 15.64 10.67
CA LYS A 3 -3.04 15.49 11.45
C LYS A 3 -4.19 14.98 10.58
N GLN A 4 -4.24 15.38 9.32
CA GLN A 4 -5.28 14.94 8.37
C GLN A 4 -5.16 13.46 8.03
N LEU A 5 -3.92 12.96 7.86
CA LEU A 5 -3.68 11.52 7.65
C LEU A 5 -4.13 10.69 8.85
N VAL A 6 -3.83 11.15 10.06
CA VAL A 6 -4.27 10.50 11.31
C VAL A 6 -5.81 10.42 11.35
N GLU A 7 -6.49 11.51 11.04
CA GLU A 7 -7.95 11.56 11.03
C GLU A 7 -8.55 10.59 10.01
N TRP A 8 -8.02 10.54 8.78
CA TRP A 8 -8.48 9.58 7.78
C TRP A 8 -8.25 8.13 8.21
N ILE A 9 -7.10 7.83 8.82
CA ILE A 9 -6.84 6.48 9.34
C ILE A 9 -7.86 6.10 10.41
N ILE A 10 -8.10 6.98 11.38
CA ILE A 10 -9.04 6.71 12.48
C ILE A 10 -10.47 6.53 11.93
N ARG A 11 -10.93 7.43 11.05
CA ARG A 11 -12.26 7.34 10.42
C ARG A 11 -12.43 6.04 9.64
N PHE A 12 -11.44 5.68 8.83
CA PHE A 12 -11.49 4.42 8.08
C PHE A 12 -11.51 3.21 9.02
N GLN A 13 -10.65 3.17 10.04
CA GLN A 13 -10.55 2.02 10.94
C GLN A 13 -11.79 1.85 11.82
N ARG A 14 -12.35 2.94 12.34
CA ARG A 14 -13.52 2.91 13.24
C ARG A 14 -14.82 2.75 12.48
N ASP A 15 -15.02 3.52 11.42
CA ASP A 15 -16.32 3.71 10.77
C ASP A 15 -16.39 3.05 9.39
N GLN A 16 -15.31 2.40 8.93
CA GLN A 16 -15.18 1.87 7.56
C GLN A 16 -15.43 2.94 6.49
N ASP A 17 -15.05 4.18 6.81
CA ASP A 17 -15.26 5.36 5.98
C ASP A 17 -14.54 5.26 4.63
N ILE A 18 -15.34 5.19 3.55
CA ILE A 18 -14.87 4.98 2.19
C ILE A 18 -14.17 6.23 1.64
N GLU A 19 -14.60 7.43 2.03
CA GLU A 19 -13.96 8.69 1.60
C GLU A 19 -12.58 8.81 2.24
N ALA A 20 -12.49 8.53 3.55
CA ALA A 20 -11.22 8.49 4.25
C ALA A 20 -10.26 7.47 3.63
N LEU A 21 -10.76 6.28 3.26
CA LEU A 21 -9.98 5.28 2.55
C LEU A 21 -9.49 5.78 1.18
N ALA A 22 -10.33 6.49 0.42
CA ALA A 22 -9.96 7.05 -0.88
C ALA A 22 -8.87 8.11 -0.76
N HIS A 23 -8.94 8.98 0.24
CA HIS A 23 -7.89 9.96 0.52
C HIS A 23 -6.57 9.28 0.90
N LEU A 24 -6.60 8.23 1.74
CA LEU A 24 -5.41 7.44 2.07
C LEU A 24 -4.81 6.76 0.84
N LYS A 25 -5.65 6.21 -0.05
CA LYS A 25 -5.20 5.63 -1.33
C LYS A 25 -4.49 6.67 -2.18
N SER A 26 -5.09 7.84 -2.34
CA SER A 26 -4.52 8.95 -3.12
C SER A 26 -3.15 9.36 -2.58
N TYR A 27 -3.03 9.53 -1.26
CA TYR A 27 -1.77 9.85 -0.61
C TYR A 27 -0.69 8.78 -0.86
N CYS A 28 -1.04 7.50 -0.74
CA CYS A 28 -0.09 6.40 -0.86
C CYS A 28 0.26 6.03 -2.31
N TYR A 29 -0.49 6.54 -3.29
CA TYR A 29 -0.39 6.13 -4.70
C TYR A 29 1.04 6.25 -5.22
N ASN A 30 1.67 7.41 -5.04
CA ASN A 30 3.02 7.66 -5.55
C ASN A 30 4.08 6.76 -4.90
N ILE A 31 3.93 6.44 -3.62
CA ILE A 31 4.83 5.53 -2.88
C ILE A 31 4.75 4.12 -3.47
N ILE A 32 3.52 3.67 -3.71
CA ILE A 32 3.25 2.33 -4.24
C ILE A 32 3.69 2.23 -5.70
N GLU A 33 3.35 3.20 -6.55
CA GLU A 33 3.75 3.18 -7.97
C GLU A 33 5.26 3.29 -8.16
N THR A 34 5.96 4.08 -7.33
CA THR A 34 7.44 4.13 -7.35
C THR A 34 8.01 2.74 -7.06
N LEU A 35 7.49 2.06 -6.04
CA LEU A 35 7.91 0.71 -5.69
C LEU A 35 7.57 -0.29 -6.80
N ILE A 36 6.39 -0.19 -7.42
CA ILE A 36 6.03 -1.02 -8.58
C ILE A 36 7.03 -0.80 -9.71
N GLY A 37 7.43 0.45 -9.98
CA GLY A 37 8.46 0.79 -10.97
C GLY A 37 9.79 0.08 -10.73
N GLU A 38 10.24 -0.03 -9.47
CA GLU A 38 11.44 -0.81 -9.12
C GLU A 38 11.28 -2.30 -9.52
N PHE A 39 10.11 -2.89 -9.24
CA PHE A 39 9.82 -4.28 -9.61
C PHE A 39 9.65 -4.46 -11.12
N THR A 40 9.03 -3.50 -11.81
CA THR A 40 8.88 -3.48 -13.27
C THR A 40 10.24 -3.46 -13.96
N ALA A 41 11.15 -2.57 -13.52
CA ALA A 41 12.50 -2.50 -14.08
C ALA A 41 13.27 -3.81 -13.90
N LYS A 42 12.98 -4.57 -12.83
CA LYS A 42 13.70 -5.81 -12.51
C LYS A 42 13.10 -7.07 -13.14
N TYR A 43 11.77 -7.18 -13.21
CA TYR A 43 11.06 -8.41 -13.60
C TYR A 43 10.17 -8.24 -14.84
N GLY A 44 10.16 -7.06 -15.46
CA GLY A 44 9.45 -6.74 -16.70
C GLY A 44 8.06 -6.11 -16.51
N GLU A 45 7.49 -5.65 -17.62
CA GLU A 45 6.20 -4.94 -17.66
C GLU A 45 5.04 -5.79 -17.15
N GLU A 46 5.01 -7.09 -17.46
CA GLU A 46 3.96 -8.01 -17.01
C GLU A 46 3.94 -8.13 -15.48
N ALA A 47 5.11 -8.19 -14.84
CA ALA A 47 5.23 -8.16 -13.39
C ALA A 47 4.66 -6.84 -12.83
N GLY A 48 5.01 -5.70 -13.45
CA GLY A 48 4.44 -4.40 -13.10
C GLY A 48 2.92 -4.35 -13.18
N ALA A 49 2.36 -4.79 -14.31
CA ALA A 49 0.91 -4.84 -14.54
C ALA A 49 0.21 -5.73 -13.50
N LEU A 50 0.79 -6.90 -13.18
CA LEU A 50 0.28 -7.77 -12.13
C LEU A 50 0.24 -7.06 -10.78
N LEU A 51 1.29 -6.34 -10.39
CA LEU A 51 1.34 -5.62 -9.11
C LEU A 51 0.31 -4.48 -9.07
N ARG A 52 0.12 -3.73 -10.17
CA ARG A 52 -0.93 -2.71 -10.32
C ARG A 52 -2.33 -3.26 -10.08
N LEU A 53 -2.62 -4.44 -10.64
CA LEU A 53 -3.90 -5.14 -10.43
C LEU A 53 -4.12 -5.65 -9.01
N LYS A 54 -3.05 -5.84 -8.24
CA LYS A 54 -3.07 -6.52 -6.93
C LYS A 54 -2.98 -5.57 -5.74
N TRP A 55 -2.37 -4.40 -5.89
CA TRP A 55 -2.13 -3.52 -4.75
C TRP A 55 -3.42 -2.90 -4.20
N ASP A 56 -4.32 -2.44 -5.08
CA ASP A 56 -5.56 -1.77 -4.69
C ASP A 56 -6.49 -2.71 -3.92
N LYS A 57 -6.61 -3.96 -4.38
CA LYS A 57 -7.39 -5.02 -3.73
C LYS A 57 -6.92 -5.32 -2.30
N ARG A 58 -5.64 -5.06 -2.00
CA ARG A 58 -5.04 -5.33 -0.69
C ARG A 58 -5.04 -4.11 0.22
N PHE A 59 -5.26 -2.91 -0.34
CA PHE A 59 -5.07 -1.65 0.35
C PHE A 59 -5.93 -1.51 1.61
N SER A 60 -7.24 -1.70 1.49
CA SER A 60 -8.17 -1.63 2.63
C SER A 60 -7.74 -2.54 3.78
N PHE A 61 -7.44 -3.80 3.48
CA PHE A 61 -7.00 -4.78 4.48
C PHE A 61 -5.70 -4.34 5.19
N ILE A 62 -4.70 -3.85 4.45
CA ILE A 62 -3.44 -3.35 5.03
C ILE A 62 -3.71 -2.22 6.03
N PHE A 63 -4.57 -1.28 5.67
CA PHE A 63 -4.89 -0.14 6.51
C PHE A 63 -5.72 -0.48 7.75
N THR A 64 -6.42 -1.62 7.77
CA THR A 64 -7.02 -2.13 9.03
C THR A 64 -5.98 -2.55 10.06
N LYS A 65 -4.72 -2.77 9.66
CA LYS A 65 -3.64 -3.26 10.52
C LYS A 65 -2.64 -2.17 10.92
N TYR A 66 -2.69 -0.99 10.30
CA TYR A 66 -1.78 0.10 10.62
C TYR A 66 -2.06 0.65 12.03
N GLN A 67 -1.02 0.88 12.82
CA GLN A 67 -1.14 1.40 14.18
C GLN A 67 -0.53 2.80 14.27
N VAL A 68 -1.40 3.80 14.32
CA VAL A 68 -1.05 5.24 14.35
C VAL A 68 -0.09 5.61 15.49
N HIS A 69 -0.22 4.95 16.64
CA HIS A 69 0.49 5.33 17.88
C HIS A 69 1.78 4.54 18.15
N VAL A 70 2.16 3.63 17.26
CA VAL A 70 3.35 2.76 17.46
C VAL A 70 4.62 3.36 16.82
N GLY A 71 4.56 4.62 16.40
CA GLY A 71 5.74 5.42 16.02
C GLY A 71 6.33 5.10 14.65
N LEU A 72 5.83 4.08 13.93
CA LEU A 72 6.24 3.80 12.55
C LEU A 72 5.58 4.81 11.59
N PRO A 73 6.35 5.63 10.85
CA PRO A 73 5.78 6.55 9.87
C PRO A 73 4.96 5.80 8.81
N LEU A 74 3.86 6.41 8.38
CA LEU A 74 2.95 5.80 7.41
C LEU A 74 3.67 5.39 6.12
N ASP A 75 4.51 6.26 5.57
CA ASP A 75 5.25 6.01 4.34
C ASP A 75 6.16 4.79 4.48
N THR A 76 6.88 4.67 5.60
CA THR A 76 7.72 3.51 5.91
C THR A 76 6.90 2.23 6.04
N PHE A 77 5.73 2.30 6.70
CA PHE A 77 4.82 1.18 6.81
C PHE A 77 4.31 0.72 5.44
N VAL A 78 3.85 1.65 4.59
CA VAL A 78 3.35 1.37 3.24
C VAL A 78 4.45 0.74 2.40
N GLN A 79 5.63 1.35 2.35
CA GLN A 79 6.75 0.87 1.56
C GLN A 79 7.16 -0.56 1.96
N ASN A 80 7.36 -0.81 3.26
CA ASN A 80 7.77 -2.13 3.75
C ASN A 80 6.69 -3.20 3.51
N THR A 81 5.43 -2.86 3.80
CA THR A 81 4.30 -3.77 3.66
C THR A 81 4.10 -4.15 2.19
N TYR A 82 4.11 -3.18 1.29
CA TYR A 82 3.95 -3.45 -0.14
C TYR A 82 5.18 -4.14 -0.74
N ARG A 83 6.40 -3.83 -0.30
CA ARG A 83 7.60 -4.54 -0.76
C ARG A 83 7.52 -6.02 -0.42
N PHE A 84 7.12 -6.35 0.82
CA PHE A 84 6.89 -7.73 1.23
C PHE A 84 5.75 -8.38 0.44
N TYR A 85 4.59 -7.72 0.33
CA TYR A 85 3.44 -8.24 -0.39
C TYR A 85 3.74 -8.49 -1.88
N PHE A 86 4.43 -7.58 -2.56
CA PHE A 86 4.80 -7.73 -3.97
C PHE A 86 5.77 -8.89 -4.19
N ILE A 87 6.75 -9.08 -3.32
CA ILE A 87 7.61 -10.27 -3.35
C ILE A 87 6.77 -11.56 -3.26
N GLN A 88 5.76 -11.60 -2.38
CA GLN A 88 4.87 -12.76 -2.28
C GLN A 88 4.02 -12.97 -3.55
N VAL A 89 3.51 -11.89 -4.16
CA VAL A 89 2.74 -11.96 -5.41
C VAL A 89 3.63 -12.48 -6.54
N LEU A 90 4.84 -11.96 -6.68
CA LEU A 90 5.78 -12.34 -7.73
C LEU A 90 6.27 -13.78 -7.58
N LYS A 91 6.59 -14.24 -6.37
CA LYS A 91 6.91 -15.66 -6.09
C LYS A 91 5.79 -16.59 -6.52
N LYS A 92 4.54 -16.25 -6.19
CA LYS A 92 3.37 -17.05 -6.59
C LYS A 92 3.13 -17.08 -8.10
N ALA A 93 3.60 -16.05 -8.81
CA ALA A 93 3.49 -15.95 -10.26
C ALA A 93 4.72 -16.48 -11.01
N GLY A 94 5.74 -16.98 -10.31
CA GLY A 94 6.93 -17.59 -10.91
C GLY A 94 8.02 -16.62 -11.36
N TYR A 95 7.99 -15.36 -10.92
CA TYR A 95 9.06 -14.38 -11.21
C TYR A 95 10.24 -14.46 -10.23
N LEU A 96 10.09 -15.18 -9.12
CA LEU A 96 11.03 -15.33 -7.99
C LEU A 96 10.99 -16.75 -7.45
#